data_AF-A0A2P4SGH4-F1
#
_entry.id   AF-A0A2P4SGH4-F1
#
_cell.length_a   1.000
_cell.length_b   1.000
_cell.length_c   1.000
_cell.angle_alpha   90.00
_cell.angle_beta   90.00
_cell.angle_gamma   90.00
#
_symmetry.space_group_name_H-M   'P 1'
#
loop_
_entity.id
_entity.type
_entity.pdbx_description
1 polymer ?
#
loop_
_entity_poly.entity_id
_entity_poly.type
_entity_poly.pdbx_seq_one_letter_code
_entity_poly.pdbx_strand_id
1 'polypeptide(L)'
;MENSEARLEVLGKCIMAKKLVRLILVADLPGLIEGAHQNKGRGHKFLKHVERTKHLLLVVDISGFQLSNKTQFRTAFETVLLLTKELELYNEELLTKPALLAINKMDLPCAKDNLNELMKQLQNPEDFLHLLEEEVIPENTIDFRDIIPISTYTGEGIEELKACVRRSLDEEAEQENEEYRKKKLLLLHTSGEHMNKG
;
A
#
# COMPACT_ATOMS: atom_id res chain seq x y z
N MET A 1 44.61 46.40 -32.04
CA MET A 1 45.25 45.11 -31.73
C MET A 1 44.40 44.47 -30.65
N GLU A 2 43.57 43.45 -30.84
CA GLU A 2 43.28 42.48 -31.91
C GLU A 2 41.79 42.12 -31.72
N ASN A 3 40.90 42.23 -32.71
CA ASN A 3 40.35 41.12 -33.52
C ASN A 3 40.53 39.71 -32.89
N SER A 4 39.57 38.79 -32.81
CA SER A 4 38.45 38.47 -33.71
C SER A 4 37.71 37.23 -33.14
N GLU A 5 36.41 37.17 -33.39
CA GLU A 5 35.60 35.96 -33.69
C GLU A 5 35.70 34.68 -32.82
N ALA A 6 34.56 34.31 -32.21
CA ALA A 6 33.98 32.96 -32.27
C ALA A 6 32.50 33.05 -31.87
N ARG A 7 31.59 33.26 -32.83
CA ARG A 7 30.69 32.26 -33.43
C ARG A 7 29.82 31.47 -32.43
N LEU A 8 28.50 31.66 -32.59
CA LEU A 8 27.45 30.72 -32.16
C LEU A 8 27.71 29.32 -32.71
N GLU A 9 27.57 28.28 -31.89
CA GLU A 9 26.89 27.01 -32.24
C GLU A 9 26.67 26.11 -31.01
N VAL A 10 25.40 25.99 -30.60
CA VAL A 10 24.63 24.76 -30.28
C VAL A 10 25.36 23.61 -29.57
N LEU A 11 25.00 23.33 -28.30
CA LEU A 11 24.42 22.06 -27.80
C LEU A 11 24.63 21.88 -26.29
N GLY A 12 23.53 21.52 -25.62
CA GLY A 12 23.58 20.49 -24.59
C GLY A 12 24.00 20.93 -23.18
N LYS A 13 23.01 21.33 -22.39
CA LYS A 13 22.54 20.56 -21.21
C LYS A 13 21.50 21.39 -20.46
N CYS A 14 20.27 21.23 -20.90
CA CYS A 14 19.13 21.46 -20.02
C CYS A 14 19.18 20.35 -18.95
N ILE A 15 19.85 20.60 -17.83
CA ILE A 15 19.63 19.83 -16.59
C ILE A 15 18.93 20.78 -15.63
N MET A 16 17.70 21.14 -15.99
CA MET A 16 16.70 21.47 -14.99
C MET A 16 16.22 20.13 -14.44
N ALA A 17 16.94 19.58 -13.47
CA ALA A 17 16.43 18.50 -12.63
C ALA A 17 15.27 19.09 -11.81
N LYS A 18 14.08 19.18 -12.43
CA LYS A 18 12.83 19.31 -11.71
C LYS A 18 12.72 18.06 -10.85
N LYS A 19 13.13 18.15 -9.59
CA LYS A 19 12.66 17.24 -8.54
C LYS A 19 11.17 17.49 -8.44
N LEU A 20 10.39 16.82 -9.29
CA LEU A 20 8.94 16.80 -9.20
C LEU A 20 8.64 16.18 -7.84
N VAL A 21 8.26 17.01 -6.87
CA VAL A 21 7.77 16.54 -5.59
C VAL A 21 6.44 15.85 -5.88
N ARG A 22 6.48 14.54 -6.10
CA ARG A 22 5.26 13.72 -6.23
C ARG A 22 4.60 13.67 -4.85
N LEU A 23 3.48 14.37 -4.73
CA LEU A 23 2.65 14.37 -3.53
C LEU A 23 1.90 13.04 -3.43
N ILE A 24 2.00 12.39 -2.27
CA ILE A 24 1.20 11.20 -1.95
C ILE A 24 0.05 11.66 -1.08
N LEU A 25 -1.18 11.41 -1.52
CA LEU A 25 -2.36 11.64 -0.69
C LEU A 25 -2.63 10.39 0.13
N VAL A 26 -2.67 10.54 1.45
CA VAL A 26 -3.05 9.47 2.37
C VAL A 26 -4.46 9.74 2.86
N ALA A 27 -5.33 8.76 2.72
CA ALA A 27 -6.65 8.77 3.34
C ALA A 27 -6.62 7.79 4.51
N ASP A 28 -6.95 8.27 5.71
CA ASP A 28 -7.05 7.42 6.89
C ASP A 28 -8.33 6.59 6.84
N LEU A 29 -8.28 5.39 7.42
CA LEU A 29 -9.41 4.49 7.54
C LEU A 29 -9.91 4.29 9.00
N PRO A 30 -10.56 5.28 9.67
CA PRO A 30 -11.37 5.03 10.86
C PRO A 30 -12.46 3.98 10.65
N GLY A 31 -12.48 2.98 11.54
CA GLY A 31 -13.69 2.23 11.84
C GLY A 31 -13.88 0.91 11.12
N LEU A 32 -12.79 0.17 10.88
CA LEU A 32 -12.90 -1.19 10.37
C LEU A 32 -13.25 -2.16 11.53
N ILE A 33 -12.48 -2.17 12.62
CA ILE A 33 -12.58 -3.13 13.73
C ILE A 33 -13.91 -3.08 14.51
N GLU A 34 -14.39 -4.25 14.99
CA GLU A 34 -15.55 -4.40 15.87
C GLU A 34 -15.63 -3.33 16.98
N GLY A 35 -16.80 -2.70 17.11
CA GLY A 35 -17.05 -1.61 18.06
C GLY A 35 -16.72 -0.22 17.52
N ALA A 36 -15.87 -0.09 16.49
CA ALA A 36 -15.62 1.19 15.83
C ALA A 36 -16.78 1.60 14.88
N HIS A 37 -17.60 0.62 14.45
CA HIS A 37 -18.82 0.79 13.65
C HIS A 37 -20.04 1.34 14.43
N GLN A 38 -19.99 1.45 15.77
CA GLN A 38 -21.12 2.01 16.55
C GLN A 38 -21.37 3.50 16.28
N ASN A 39 -20.50 4.17 15.52
CA ASN A 39 -20.76 5.49 14.95
C ASN A 39 -21.57 5.38 13.65
N LYS A 40 -22.88 5.21 13.83
CA LYS A 40 -23.99 5.41 12.89
C LYS A 40 -23.63 6.33 11.70
N GLY A 41 -23.62 5.76 10.49
CA GLY A 41 -23.88 6.50 9.24
C GLY A 41 -22.69 6.93 8.37
N ARG A 42 -21.45 6.52 8.67
CA ARG A 42 -20.27 6.91 7.86
C ARG A 42 -19.63 5.81 6.99
N GLY A 43 -19.81 4.52 7.30
CA GLY A 43 -19.11 3.41 6.62
C GLY A 43 -19.23 3.39 5.09
N HIS A 44 -20.45 3.61 4.55
CA HIS A 44 -20.70 3.53 3.12
C HIS A 44 -20.21 4.75 2.29
N LYS A 45 -20.06 5.94 2.90
CA LYS A 45 -19.45 7.12 2.23
C LYS A 45 -17.92 7.09 2.29
N PHE A 46 -17.40 6.30 3.19
CA PHE A 46 -16.02 6.30 3.62
C PHE A 46 -15.19 5.28 2.85
N LEU A 47 -15.70 4.06 2.71
CA LEU A 47 -15.08 3.00 1.93
C LEU A 47 -15.09 3.30 0.40
N LYS A 48 -15.99 4.19 -0.06
CA LYS A 48 -15.90 4.82 -1.39
C LYS A 48 -14.59 5.60 -1.64
N HIS A 49 -13.85 6.00 -0.61
CA HIS A 49 -12.53 6.60 -0.78
C HIS A 49 -11.47 5.53 -0.99
N VAL A 50 -11.57 4.38 -0.31
CA VAL A 50 -10.69 3.21 -0.50
C VAL A 50 -10.80 2.67 -1.92
N GLU A 51 -11.98 2.67 -2.52
CA GLU A 51 -12.15 2.29 -3.93
C GLU A 51 -11.29 3.16 -4.86
N ARG A 52 -11.07 4.43 -4.51
CA ARG A 52 -10.27 5.38 -5.29
C ARG A 52 -8.78 5.36 -4.95
N THR A 53 -8.36 4.70 -3.88
CA THR A 53 -6.93 4.58 -3.58
C THR A 53 -6.31 3.54 -4.50
N LYS A 54 -5.07 3.80 -4.93
CA LYS A 54 -4.31 2.83 -5.75
C LYS A 54 -3.65 1.76 -4.90
N HIS A 55 -3.38 2.06 -3.64
CA HIS A 55 -2.61 1.22 -2.73
C HIS A 55 -3.28 1.20 -1.36
N LEU A 56 -3.00 0.14 -0.62
CA LEU A 56 -3.34 -0.01 0.79
C LEU A 56 -2.07 0.06 1.63
N LEU A 57 -2.18 0.71 2.79
CA LEU A 57 -1.17 0.65 3.84
C LEU A 57 -1.89 0.26 5.11
N LEU A 58 -1.69 -0.98 5.54
CA LEU A 58 -2.21 -1.45 6.82
C LEU A 58 -1.19 -1.11 7.91
N VAL A 59 -1.67 -0.55 9.02
CA VAL A 59 -0.82 -0.21 10.17
C VAL A 59 -1.31 -1.02 11.36
N VAL A 60 -0.42 -1.87 11.90
CA VAL A 60 -0.75 -2.76 13.02
C VAL A 60 0.27 -2.59 14.12
N ASP A 61 -0.20 -2.55 15.37
CA ASP A 61 0.67 -2.47 16.54
C ASP A 61 1.21 -3.85 16.92
N ILE A 62 2.53 -3.97 17.09
CA ILE A 62 3.18 -5.24 17.44
C ILE A 62 2.83 -5.77 18.83
N SER A 63 2.31 -4.91 19.70
CA SER A 63 1.80 -5.28 21.03
C SER A 63 0.41 -5.92 20.99
N GLY A 64 -0.22 -6.00 19.82
CA GLY A 64 -1.65 -6.28 19.72
C GLY A 64 -2.52 -5.07 20.05
N PHE A 65 -3.82 -5.27 19.95
CA PHE A 65 -4.85 -4.24 20.06
C PHE A 65 -5.98 -4.68 20.99
N GLN A 66 -6.47 -3.74 21.79
CA GLN A 66 -7.67 -3.90 22.60
C GLN A 66 -8.36 -2.54 22.72
N LEU A 67 -9.59 -2.43 22.23
CA LEU A 67 -10.32 -1.16 22.18
C LEU A 67 -10.76 -0.69 23.59
N SER A 68 -11.16 -1.62 24.45
CA SER A 68 -11.52 -1.36 25.85
C SER A 68 -11.33 -2.61 26.71
N ASN A 69 -11.37 -2.44 28.04
CA ASN A 69 -11.30 -3.57 28.98
C ASN A 69 -12.45 -4.59 28.83
N LYS A 70 -13.48 -4.27 28.03
CA LYS A 70 -14.61 -5.16 27.73
C LYS A 70 -14.48 -5.89 26.39
N THR A 71 -13.56 -5.45 25.53
CA THR A 71 -13.31 -6.11 24.24
C THR A 71 -12.18 -7.11 24.40
N GLN A 72 -12.22 -8.18 23.63
CA GLN A 72 -11.15 -9.17 23.57
C GLN A 72 -9.84 -8.52 23.13
N PHE A 73 -8.75 -8.95 23.74
CA PHE A 73 -7.42 -8.62 23.26
C PHE A 73 -7.15 -9.40 21.98
N ARG A 74 -6.68 -8.71 20.94
CA ARG A 74 -6.28 -9.30 19.68
C ARG A 74 -4.78 -9.12 19.49
N THR A 75 -4.11 -10.19 19.11
CA THR A 75 -2.70 -10.17 18.69
C THR A 75 -2.53 -9.35 17.41
N ALA A 76 -1.28 -9.04 17.06
CA ALA A 76 -0.97 -8.37 15.81
C ALA A 76 -1.45 -9.18 14.59
N PHE A 77 -1.31 -10.50 14.62
CA PHE A 77 -1.75 -11.38 13.55
C PHE A 77 -3.28 -11.40 13.40
N GLU A 78 -4.02 -11.57 14.50
CA GLU A 78 -5.49 -11.45 14.49
C GLU A 78 -5.94 -10.09 13.97
N THR A 79 -5.22 -9.02 14.30
CA THR A 79 -5.54 -7.67 13.82
C THR A 79 -5.37 -7.57 12.29
N VAL A 80 -4.31 -8.16 11.72
CA VAL A 80 -4.12 -8.21 10.26
C VAL A 80 -5.25 -8.98 9.59
N LEU A 81 -5.62 -10.14 10.14
CA LEU A 81 -6.70 -10.97 9.59
C LEU A 81 -8.06 -10.28 9.67
N LEU A 82 -8.36 -9.64 10.80
CA LEU A 82 -9.61 -8.90 10.99
C LEU A 82 -9.74 -7.73 10.02
N LEU A 83 -8.67 -6.93 9.86
CA LEU A 83 -8.64 -5.85 8.88
C LEU A 83 -8.82 -6.37 7.45
N THR A 84 -8.23 -7.54 7.15
CA THR A 84 -8.40 -8.21 5.86
C THR A 84 -9.84 -8.66 5.65
N LYS A 85 -10.47 -9.27 6.66
CA LYS A 85 -11.87 -9.70 6.63
C LYS A 85 -12.80 -8.52 6.41
N GLU A 86 -12.54 -7.40 7.05
CA GLU A 86 -13.38 -6.20 6.93
C GLU A 86 -13.28 -5.57 5.54
N LEU A 87 -12.10 -5.58 4.93
CA LEU A 87 -11.92 -5.20 3.53
C LEU A 87 -12.66 -6.17 2.60
N GLU A 88 -12.56 -7.49 2.84
CA GLU A 88 -13.26 -8.53 2.09
C GLU A 88 -14.78 -8.36 2.13
N LEU A 89 -15.35 -8.22 3.32
CA LEU A 89 -16.79 -8.05 3.54
C LEU A 89 -17.33 -6.77 2.91
N TYR A 90 -16.49 -5.76 2.73
CA TYR A 90 -16.87 -4.56 2.00
C TYR A 90 -16.80 -4.76 0.49
N ASN A 91 -15.63 -5.16 -0.01
CA ASN A 91 -15.39 -5.46 -1.42
C ASN A 91 -14.11 -6.27 -1.56
N GLU A 92 -14.25 -7.55 -1.91
CA GLU A 92 -13.17 -8.51 -2.16
C GLU A 92 -12.11 -7.99 -3.15
N GLU A 93 -12.51 -7.19 -4.16
CA GLU A 93 -11.55 -6.60 -5.12
C GLU A 93 -10.52 -5.70 -4.43
N LEU A 94 -10.80 -5.16 -3.24
CA LEU A 94 -9.83 -4.36 -2.49
C LEU A 94 -8.61 -5.17 -2.05
N LEU A 95 -8.78 -6.48 -1.81
CA LEU A 95 -7.68 -7.36 -1.41
C LEU A 95 -6.66 -7.56 -2.54
N THR A 96 -7.08 -7.34 -3.79
CA THR A 96 -6.21 -7.43 -4.97
C THR A 96 -5.31 -6.20 -5.14
N LYS A 97 -5.58 -5.12 -4.40
CA LYS A 97 -4.80 -3.89 -4.51
C LYS A 97 -3.40 -4.08 -3.92
N PRO A 98 -2.37 -3.45 -4.50
CA PRO A 98 -1.05 -3.37 -3.90
C PRO A 98 -1.11 -2.93 -2.45
N ALA A 99 -0.58 -3.73 -1.53
CA ALA A 99 -0.64 -3.49 -0.11
C ALA A 99 0.74 -3.52 0.54
N LEU A 100 0.93 -2.64 1.53
CA LEU A 100 2.07 -2.63 2.43
C LEU A 100 1.56 -2.81 3.87
N LEU A 101 2.37 -3.43 4.72
CA LEU A 101 2.10 -3.57 6.15
C LEU A 101 3.15 -2.81 6.95
N ALA A 102 2.72 -1.81 7.72
CA ALA A 102 3.55 -1.14 8.70
C ALA A 102 3.30 -1.73 10.09
N ILE A 103 4.34 -2.28 10.71
CA ILE A 103 4.29 -2.86 12.05
C ILE A 103 4.79 -1.82 13.04
N ASN A 104 3.88 -1.17 13.76
CA ASN A 104 4.17 -0.05 14.66
C ASN A 104 4.51 -0.53 16.09
N LYS A 105 5.03 0.41 16.91
CA LYS A 105 5.46 0.22 18.30
C LYS A 105 6.69 -0.68 18.49
N MET A 106 7.62 -0.62 17.53
CA MET A 106 8.88 -1.37 17.62
C MET A 106 9.83 -0.90 18.73
N ASP A 107 9.52 0.20 19.41
CA ASP A 107 10.22 0.71 20.59
C ASP A 107 9.95 -0.11 21.88
N LEU A 108 8.97 -1.02 21.86
CA LEU A 108 8.63 -1.82 23.04
C LEU A 108 9.65 -2.95 23.30
N PRO A 109 9.91 -3.31 24.57
CA PRO A 109 10.92 -4.32 24.91
C PRO A 109 10.74 -5.69 24.24
N CYS A 110 9.49 -6.16 24.08
CA CYS A 110 9.18 -7.45 23.47
C CYS A 110 8.90 -7.37 21.96
N ALA A 111 9.07 -6.19 21.33
CA ALA A 111 8.66 -5.99 19.95
C ALA A 111 9.39 -6.90 18.96
N LYS A 112 10.68 -7.18 19.17
CA LYS A 112 11.47 -8.04 18.29
C LYS A 112 11.00 -9.49 18.30
N ASP A 113 10.72 -10.03 19.48
CA ASP A 113 10.24 -11.41 19.61
C ASP A 113 8.83 -11.56 19.03
N ASN A 114 7.96 -10.59 19.33
CA ASN A 114 6.62 -10.53 18.74
C ASN A 114 6.67 -10.39 17.22
N LEU A 115 7.59 -9.60 16.67
CA LEU A 115 7.77 -9.45 15.23
C LEU A 115 8.19 -10.77 14.59
N ASN A 116 9.15 -11.48 15.19
CA ASN A 116 9.57 -12.79 14.70
C ASN A 116 8.42 -13.78 14.66
N GLU A 117 7.55 -13.77 15.68
CA GLU A 117 6.36 -14.62 15.71
C GLU A 117 5.35 -14.21 14.65
N LEU A 118 5.04 -12.92 14.55
CA LEU A 118 4.14 -12.40 13.52
C LEU A 118 4.62 -12.75 12.11
N MET A 119 5.91 -12.64 11.82
CA MET A 119 6.46 -13.00 10.51
C MET A 119 6.29 -14.49 10.19
N LYS A 120 6.42 -15.39 11.17
CA LYS A 120 6.12 -16.81 10.96
C LYS A 120 4.64 -17.04 10.67
N GLN A 121 3.77 -16.38 11.41
CA GLN A 121 2.33 -16.46 11.23
C GLN A 121 1.89 -15.93 9.86
N LEU A 122 2.48 -14.83 9.39
CA LEU A 122 2.20 -14.29 8.05
C LEU A 122 2.75 -15.18 6.92
N GLN A 123 3.85 -15.89 7.14
CA GLN A 123 4.41 -16.81 6.14
C GLN A 123 3.60 -18.10 5.98
N ASN A 124 3.03 -18.61 7.08
CA ASN A 124 2.24 -19.85 7.07
C ASN A 124 0.94 -19.66 7.85
N PRO A 125 0.01 -18.80 7.38
CA PRO A 125 -1.18 -18.45 8.14
C PRO A 125 -2.06 -19.66 8.45
N GLU A 126 -2.16 -20.61 7.52
CA GLU A 126 -2.93 -21.87 7.63
C GLU A 126 -2.59 -22.66 8.91
N ASP A 127 -1.32 -22.61 9.34
CA ASP A 127 -0.85 -23.30 10.56
C ASP A 127 -1.42 -22.68 11.84
N PHE A 128 -2.05 -21.50 11.77
CA PHE A 128 -2.55 -20.75 12.92
C PHE A 128 -4.05 -20.45 12.84
N LEU A 129 -4.66 -20.49 11.65
CA LEU A 129 -6.09 -20.16 11.46
C LEU A 129 -7.01 -21.00 12.35
N HIS A 130 -6.69 -22.28 12.56
CA HIS A 130 -7.47 -23.20 13.39
C HIS A 130 -7.51 -22.83 14.89
N LEU A 131 -6.67 -21.89 15.33
CA LEU A 131 -6.64 -21.37 16.71
C LEU A 131 -7.51 -20.14 16.90
N LEU A 132 -8.12 -19.63 15.82
CA LEU A 132 -8.84 -18.36 15.81
C LEU A 132 -10.36 -18.58 15.72
N GLU A 133 -11.11 -17.57 16.13
CA GLU A 133 -12.56 -17.52 15.96
C GLU A 133 -12.89 -17.35 14.47
N GLU A 134 -13.91 -18.08 13.97
CA GLU A 134 -14.31 -18.05 12.55
C GLU A 134 -14.59 -16.64 12.03
N GLU A 135 -15.12 -15.75 12.88
CA GLU A 135 -15.46 -14.37 12.55
C GLU A 135 -14.24 -13.52 12.16
N VAL A 136 -13.04 -13.93 12.57
CA VAL A 136 -11.77 -13.21 12.31
C VAL A 136 -11.10 -13.68 11.02
N ILE A 137 -11.48 -14.86 10.50
CA ILE A 137 -10.76 -15.53 9.40
C ILE A 137 -11.31 -15.07 8.04
N PRO A 138 -10.50 -14.38 7.21
CA PRO A 138 -10.88 -14.02 5.84
C PRO A 138 -10.87 -15.23 4.91
N GLU A 139 -11.67 -15.18 3.84
CA GLU A 139 -11.63 -16.22 2.79
C GLU A 139 -10.38 -16.05 1.92
N ASN A 140 -9.94 -14.81 1.72
CA ASN A 140 -8.73 -14.46 0.98
C ASN A 140 -7.76 -13.63 1.83
N THR A 141 -6.47 -13.85 1.65
CA THR A 141 -5.41 -13.07 2.30
C THR A 141 -4.89 -11.95 1.39
N ILE A 142 -4.35 -10.90 2.01
CA ILE A 142 -3.61 -9.85 1.30
C ILE A 142 -2.16 -10.31 1.15
N ASP A 143 -1.64 -10.25 -0.08
CA ASP A 143 -0.22 -10.38 -0.33
C ASP A 143 0.47 -9.02 -0.15
N PHE A 144 1.21 -8.87 0.96
CA PHE A 144 1.90 -7.63 1.27
C PHE A 144 3.22 -7.56 0.49
N ARG A 145 3.35 -6.53 -0.36
CA ARG A 145 4.59 -6.26 -1.13
C ARG A 145 5.78 -6.00 -0.23
N ASP A 146 5.55 -5.26 0.85
CA ASP A 146 6.56 -4.91 1.85
C ASP A 146 5.94 -4.96 3.25
N ILE A 147 6.69 -5.48 4.22
CA ILE A 147 6.36 -5.46 5.64
C ILE A 147 7.46 -4.65 6.35
N ILE A 148 7.09 -3.49 6.90
CA ILE A 148 8.04 -2.51 7.42
C ILE A 148 7.84 -2.33 8.93
N PRO A 149 8.81 -2.74 9.78
CA PRO A 149 8.80 -2.41 11.20
C PRO A 149 9.09 -0.92 11.40
N ILE A 150 8.24 -0.25 12.19
CA ILE A 150 8.37 1.18 12.50
C ILE A 150 8.13 1.44 13.99
N SER A 151 8.68 2.55 14.46
CA SER A 151 8.19 3.21 15.68
C SER A 151 7.85 4.64 15.35
N THR A 152 6.56 4.96 15.42
CA THR A 152 6.08 6.34 15.31
C THR A 152 6.54 7.22 16.48
N TYR A 153 6.92 6.61 17.62
CA TYR A 153 7.42 7.31 18.79
C TYR A 153 8.89 7.73 18.64
N THR A 154 9.76 6.81 18.19
CA THR A 154 11.20 7.09 18.01
C THR A 154 11.55 7.65 16.62
N GLY A 155 10.66 7.44 15.65
CA GLY A 155 10.91 7.74 14.22
C GLY A 155 11.64 6.63 13.47
N GLU A 156 11.98 5.52 14.13
CA GLU A 156 12.61 4.36 13.49
C GLU A 156 11.72 3.78 12.39
N GLY A 157 12.33 3.41 11.26
CA GLY A 157 11.65 2.80 10.10
C GLY A 157 10.77 3.75 9.27
N ILE A 158 10.54 5.00 9.69
CA ILE A 158 9.63 5.92 8.99
C ILE A 158 10.16 6.36 7.60
N GLU A 159 11.45 6.63 7.47
CA GLU A 159 12.03 6.99 6.17
C GLU A 159 12.04 5.79 5.20
N GLU A 160 12.25 4.59 5.71
CA GLU A 160 12.13 3.35 4.95
C GLU A 160 10.69 3.14 4.48
N LEU A 161 9.70 3.27 5.37
CA LEU A 161 8.29 3.19 5.01
C LEU A 161 7.93 4.19 3.90
N LYS A 162 8.38 5.45 4.00
CA LYS A 162 8.16 6.45 2.94
C LYS A 162 8.80 6.04 1.62
N ALA A 163 10.00 5.46 1.65
CA ALA A 163 10.70 4.99 0.47
C ALA A 163 9.95 3.82 -0.18
N CYS A 164 9.50 2.83 0.60
CA CYS A 164 8.74 1.68 0.11
C CYS A 164 7.40 2.12 -0.50
N VAL A 165 6.65 2.99 0.19
CA VAL A 165 5.38 3.54 -0.33
C VAL A 165 5.60 4.27 -1.67
N ARG A 166 6.66 5.09 -1.76
CA ARG A 166 6.98 5.80 -3.00
C ARG A 166 7.36 4.85 -4.13
N ARG A 167 8.24 3.89 -3.84
CA ARG A 167 8.67 2.88 -4.81
C ARG A 167 7.49 2.10 -5.35
N SER A 168 6.61 1.59 -4.49
CA SER A 168 5.43 0.83 -4.91
C SER A 168 4.49 1.66 -5.80
N LEU A 169 4.25 2.93 -5.45
CA LEU A 169 3.41 3.83 -6.27
C LEU A 169 4.04 4.16 -7.62
N ASP A 170 5.37 4.34 -7.65
CA ASP A 170 6.11 4.65 -8.88
C ASP A 170 6.12 3.44 -9.83
N GLU A 171 6.33 2.23 -9.31
CA GLU A 171 6.27 0.97 -10.07
C GLU A 171 4.88 0.76 -10.71
N GLU A 172 3.82 0.97 -9.94
CA GLU A 172 2.45 0.83 -10.44
C GLU A 172 2.14 1.86 -11.54
N ALA A 173 2.56 3.11 -11.36
CA ALA A 173 2.38 4.15 -12.36
C ALA A 173 3.16 3.84 -13.65
N GLU A 174 4.34 3.23 -13.55
CA GLU A 174 5.11 2.80 -14.73
C GLU A 174 4.44 1.65 -15.48
N GLN A 175 3.91 0.66 -14.76
CA GLN A 175 3.18 -0.47 -15.33
C GLN A 175 1.91 -0.01 -16.08
N GLU A 176 1.09 0.85 -15.46
CA GLU A 176 -0.10 1.42 -16.10
C GLU A 176 0.25 2.17 -17.40
N ASN A 177 1.33 2.96 -17.36
CA ASN A 177 1.79 3.72 -18.52
C ASN A 177 2.30 2.82 -19.65
N GLU A 178 3.01 1.75 -19.32
CA GLU A 178 3.52 0.80 -20.31
C GLU A 178 2.36 0.01 -20.94
N GLU A 179 1.40 -0.45 -20.14
CA GLU A 179 0.22 -1.15 -20.61
C GLU A 179 -0.62 -0.26 -21.56
N TYR A 180 -0.82 1.01 -21.19
CA TYR A 180 -1.49 1.99 -22.04
C TYR A 180 -0.76 2.17 -23.38
N ARG A 181 0.58 2.30 -23.36
CA ARG A 181 1.40 2.42 -24.58
C ARG A 181 1.26 1.19 -25.47
N LYS A 182 1.32 -0.02 -24.91
CA LYS A 182 1.15 -1.28 -25.65
C LYS A 182 -0.22 -1.37 -26.30
N LYS A 183 -1.30 -1.07 -25.56
CA LYS A 183 -2.67 -1.05 -26.09
C LYS A 183 -2.82 -0.07 -27.26
N LYS A 184 -2.25 1.14 -27.12
CA LYS A 184 -2.29 2.16 -28.18
C LYS A 184 -1.51 1.74 -29.43
N LEU A 185 -0.34 1.13 -29.28
CA LEU A 185 0.45 0.59 -30.39
C LEU A 185 -0.30 -0.52 -31.14
N LEU A 186 -0.99 -1.42 -30.42
CA LEU A 186 -1.76 -2.51 -30.99
C LEU A 186 -2.95 -2.00 -31.83
N LEU A 187 -3.66 -0.98 -31.34
CA LEU A 187 -4.77 -0.34 -32.05
C LEU A 187 -4.33 0.34 -33.36
N LEU A 188 -3.13 0.94 -33.37
CA LEU A 188 -2.58 1.55 -34.58
C LEU A 188 -2.21 0.52 -35.66
N HIS A 189 -1.68 -0.64 -35.26
CA HIS A 189 -1.34 -1.71 -36.21
C HIS A 189 -2.58 -2.35 -36.84
N THR A 190 -3.62 -2.62 -36.04
CA THR A 190 -4.90 -3.18 -36.54
C THR A 190 -5.68 -2.19 -37.42
N SER A 191 -5.53 -0.89 -37.20
CA SER A 191 -6.14 0.15 -38.05
C SER A 191 -5.43 0.34 -39.40
N GLY A 192 -4.13 0.05 -39.48
CA GLY A 192 -3.33 0.13 -40.72
C GLY A 192 -3.59 -1.01 -41.70
N GLU A 193 -3.91 -2.21 -41.20
CA GLU A 193 -4.19 -3.39 -42.05
C GLU A 193 -5.53 -3.29 -42.79
N HIS A 194 -6.48 -2.51 -42.28
CA HIS A 194 -7.78 -2.27 -42.94
C HIS A 194 -7.72 -1.25 -44.10
N MET A 195 -6.69 -0.41 -44.19
CA MET A 195 -6.55 0.57 -45.28
C MET A 195 -5.73 0.10 -46.48
N ASN A 196 -5.04 -1.05 -46.38
CA ASN A 196 -4.19 -1.59 -47.45
C ASN A 196 -4.82 -2.78 -48.23
N LYS A 197 -6.13 -3.03 -48.05
CA LYS A 197 -6.89 -4.07 -48.76
C LYS A 197 -7.99 -3.50 -49.68
N GLY A 198 -7.92 -2.22 -50.04
CA GLY A 198 -8.86 -1.53 -50.94
C GLY A 198 -8.28 -1.32 -52.32
#